data_AF-A0A1G8XJB1-F1
#
_entry.id   AF-A0A1G8XJB1-F1
#
_cell.length_a   1.000
_cell.length_b   1.000
_cell.length_c   1.000
_cell.angle_alpha   90.00
_cell.angle_beta   90.00
_cell.angle_gamma   90.00
#
_symmetry.space_group_name_H-M   'P 1'
#
loop_
_entity.id
_entity.type
_entity.pdbx_description
1 polymer ?
#
loop_
_entity_poly.entity_id
_entity_poly.type
_entity_poly.pdbx_seq_one_letter_code
_entity_poly.pdbx_strand_id
1 'polypeptide(L)'
;MDEEPVEILVGMAERGEIDPWNIDIVDVTDRFLAELDRRKELDLRVSGRTLFYAACLLRLKSEHLEGRDEEEEEYALDEEDEALGDLDFGFESGGGMEPIDRLEREIKRRLGRKNLRERPPVTLYELIKQLKTAEKEQRRRQRRRATVAREPDLDLNAKDVVAVAHDEGYQKAVGVVMKGYREAAREGGVLTLDALSKAMGQSRREVYIPLLFLMLEGKLVLWQDEFFGEIYVSDRLPPRDAESETPARE
;
A
#
# COMPACT_ATOMS: atom_id res chain seq x y z
N MET A 1 -4.25 23.51 19.31
CA MET A 1 -2.88 24.03 19.12
C MET A 1 -2.04 22.79 19.19
N ASP A 2 -1.70 22.25 18.04
CA ASP A 2 -1.14 20.90 17.93
C ASP A 2 -0.21 20.91 16.73
N GLU A 3 0.92 21.61 16.86
CA GLU A 3 2.01 21.58 15.88
C GLU A 3 3.14 20.64 16.33
N GLU A 4 2.88 19.74 17.28
CA GLU A 4 3.78 18.73 17.87
C GLU A 4 4.89 18.18 16.93
N PRO A 5 4.64 17.70 15.69
CA PRO A 5 5.73 17.24 14.81
C PRO A 5 6.60 18.38 14.24
N VAL A 6 6.05 19.58 14.08
CA VAL A 6 6.81 20.78 13.72
C VAL A 6 7.57 21.32 14.93
N GLU A 7 6.97 21.27 16.13
CA GLU A 7 7.63 21.62 17.39
C GLU A 7 8.84 20.71 17.67
N ILE A 8 8.78 19.42 17.29
CA ILE A 8 9.95 18.52 17.30
C ILE A 8 11.05 19.03 16.36
N LEU A 9 10.73 19.31 15.10
CA LEU A 9 11.70 19.79 14.09
C LEU A 9 12.31 21.16 14.45
N VAL A 10 11.49 22.11 14.89
CA VAL A 10 11.92 23.44 15.35
C VAL A 10 12.73 23.33 16.63
N GLY A 11 12.31 22.51 17.60
CA GLY A 11 13.06 22.30 18.84
C GLY A 11 14.44 21.68 18.63
N MET A 12 14.61 20.79 17.64
CA MET A 12 15.93 20.29 17.25
C MET A 12 16.81 21.41 16.65
N ALA A 13 16.23 22.29 15.83
CA ALA A 13 16.93 23.45 15.28
C ALA A 13 17.30 24.49 16.37
N GLU A 14 16.41 24.76 17.32
CA GLU A 14 16.67 25.67 18.47
C GLU A 14 17.79 25.16 19.39
N ARG A 15 17.92 23.83 19.54
CA ARG A 15 19.04 23.21 20.29
C ARG A 15 20.34 23.17 19.50
N GLY A 16 20.35 23.64 18.25
CA GLY A 16 21.52 23.57 17.36
C GLY A 16 21.85 22.15 16.89
N GLU A 17 20.90 21.21 16.98
CA GLU A 17 21.09 19.85 16.46
C GLU A 17 21.06 19.87 14.92
N ILE A 18 20.20 20.69 14.33
CA ILE A 18 19.98 20.79 12.87
C ILE A 18 20.21 22.24 12.42
N ASP A 19 20.90 22.44 11.29
CA ASP A 19 20.99 23.76 10.66
C ASP A 19 19.65 24.12 9.96
N PRO A 20 18.96 25.22 10.33
CA PRO A 20 17.72 25.64 9.68
C PRO A 20 17.86 25.97 8.19
N TRP A 21 19.07 26.33 7.74
CA TRP A 21 19.35 26.86 6.41
C TRP A 21 19.97 25.83 5.45
N ASN A 22 20.53 24.76 5.99
CA ASN A 22 21.14 23.67 5.23
C ASN A 22 20.85 22.31 5.89
N ILE A 23 19.68 21.75 5.58
CA ILE A 23 19.22 20.47 6.09
C ILE A 23 19.83 19.30 5.32
N ASP A 24 20.45 18.39 6.06
CA ASP A 24 20.72 17.02 5.63
C ASP A 24 19.51 16.13 5.97
N ILE A 25 18.86 15.57 4.95
CA ILE A 25 17.66 14.73 5.13
C ILE A 25 17.97 13.42 5.86
N VAL A 26 19.17 12.87 5.70
CA VAL A 26 19.60 11.64 6.39
C VAL A 26 19.64 11.90 7.89
N ASP A 27 20.39 12.92 8.29
CA ASP A 27 20.62 13.31 9.68
C ASP A 27 19.35 13.80 10.38
N VAL A 28 18.56 14.66 9.73
CA VAL A 28 17.28 15.14 10.28
C VAL A 28 16.29 14.00 10.49
N THR A 29 16.24 13.02 9.58
CA THR A 29 15.35 11.86 9.71
C THR A 29 15.76 11.00 10.91
N ASP A 30 17.04 10.68 11.04
CA ASP A 30 17.53 9.82 12.13
C ASP A 30 17.37 10.49 13.50
N ARG A 31 17.63 11.80 13.60
CA ARG A 31 17.41 12.57 14.84
C ARG A 31 15.93 12.70 15.18
N PHE A 32 15.06 12.90 14.19
CA PHE A 32 13.60 12.93 14.40
C PHE A 32 13.09 11.58 14.94
N LEU A 33 13.58 10.46 14.39
CA LEU A 33 13.21 9.12 14.86
C LEU A 33 13.73 8.84 16.27
N ALA A 34 14.99 9.19 16.56
CA ALA A 34 15.56 9.03 17.90
C ALA A 34 14.81 9.87 18.95
N GLU A 35 14.44 11.12 18.64
CA GLU A 35 13.62 11.96 19.51
C GLU A 35 12.19 11.41 19.67
N LEU A 36 11.62 10.84 18.61
CA LEU A 36 10.31 10.20 18.66
C LEU A 36 10.31 8.95 19.55
N ASP A 37 11.36 8.13 19.49
CA ASP A 37 11.48 6.93 20.30
C ASP A 37 11.73 7.26 21.78
N ARG A 38 12.59 8.25 22.09
CA ARG A 38 12.71 8.81 23.46
C ARG A 38 11.36 9.28 24.02
N ARG A 39 10.49 9.85 23.18
CA ARG A 39 9.14 10.26 23.60
C ARG A 39 8.19 9.09 23.79
N LYS A 40 8.23 8.05 22.93
CA LYS A 40 7.43 6.81 23.10
C LYS A 40 7.71 6.09 24.41
N GLU A 41 8.97 6.07 24.85
CA GLU A 41 9.38 5.47 26.13
C GLU A 41 8.77 6.20 27.34
N LEU A 42 8.46 7.50 27.19
CA LEU A 42 7.92 8.36 28.25
C LEU A 42 6.39 8.54 28.18
N ASP A 43 5.80 8.56 26.97
CA ASP A 43 4.36 8.54 26.74
C ASP A 43 4.01 7.79 25.44
N LEU A 44 3.17 6.76 25.56
CA LEU A 44 2.68 5.96 24.43
C LEU A 44 1.67 6.71 23.53
N ARG A 45 1.23 7.91 23.92
CA ARG A 45 0.21 8.72 23.21
C ARG A 45 0.75 9.53 22.02
N VAL A 46 1.70 8.97 21.27
CA VAL A 46 2.24 9.63 20.06
C VAL A 46 1.11 9.93 19.06
N SER A 47 0.98 11.19 18.66
CA SER A 47 0.00 11.61 17.66
C SER A 47 0.21 10.91 16.32
N GLY A 48 -0.87 10.45 15.70
CA GLY A 48 -0.84 9.88 14.35
C GLY A 48 -0.31 10.84 13.27
N ARG A 49 -0.30 12.14 13.55
CA ARG A 49 0.35 13.15 12.69
C ARG A 49 1.87 13.05 12.77
N THR A 50 2.42 12.81 13.95
CA THR A 50 3.86 12.64 14.18
C THR A 50 4.38 11.35 13.56
N LEU A 51 3.62 10.25 13.66
CA LEU A 51 3.92 9.01 12.92
C LEU A 51 3.85 9.20 11.39
N PHE A 52 2.91 10.01 10.89
CA PHE A 52 2.87 10.36 9.46
C PHE A 52 4.09 11.17 9.02
N TYR A 53 4.57 12.12 9.85
CA TYR A 53 5.76 12.91 9.53
C TYR A 53 7.02 12.04 9.54
N ALA A 54 7.15 11.10 10.50
CA ALA A 54 8.22 10.10 10.50
C ALA A 54 8.24 9.26 9.21
N ALA A 55 7.09 8.77 8.77
CA ALA A 55 6.97 8.00 7.52
C ALA A 55 7.30 8.84 6.27
N CYS A 56 6.92 10.13 6.25
CA CYS A 56 7.30 11.03 5.16
C CYS A 56 8.80 11.35 5.15
N LEU A 57 9.43 11.53 6.31
CA LEU A 57 10.88 11.74 6.43
C LEU A 57 11.66 10.50 5.96
N LEU A 58 11.24 9.30 6.39
CA LEU A 58 11.82 8.03 5.90
C LEU A 58 11.71 7.88 4.38
N ARG A 59 10.57 8.24 3.78
CA ARG A 59 10.41 8.26 2.32
C ARG A 59 11.37 9.26 1.65
N LEU A 60 11.45 10.49 2.16
CA LEU A 60 12.38 11.51 1.64
C LEU A 60 13.84 11.06 1.76
N LYS A 61 14.19 10.33 2.82
CA LYS A 61 15.52 9.72 2.99
C LYS A 61 15.79 8.61 1.97
N SER A 62 14.81 7.77 1.64
CA SER A 62 14.94 6.77 0.56
C SER A 62 15.14 7.45 -0.79
N GLU A 63 14.25 8.39 -1.14
CA GLU A 63 14.30 9.14 -2.41
C GLU A 63 15.60 9.94 -2.56
N HIS A 64 16.16 10.45 -1.46
CA HIS A 64 17.44 11.16 -1.47
C HIS A 64 18.66 10.24 -1.65
N LEU A 65 18.61 9.01 -1.13
CA LEU A 65 19.67 8.02 -1.34
C LEU A 65 19.60 7.45 -2.76
N GLU A 66 18.40 7.09 -3.23
CA GLU A 66 18.16 6.63 -4.61
C GLU A 66 18.62 7.66 -5.65
N GLY A 67 18.22 8.93 -5.50
CA GLY A 67 18.67 10.01 -6.40
C GLY A 67 20.15 10.34 -6.32
N ARG A 68 20.84 9.96 -5.24
CA ARG A 68 22.29 10.08 -5.12
C ARG A 68 23.00 8.96 -5.87
N ASP A 69 22.50 7.73 -5.78
CA ASP A 69 23.02 6.61 -6.54
C ASP A 69 22.83 6.87 -8.05
N GLU A 70 21.68 7.43 -8.47
CA GLU A 70 21.45 7.86 -9.86
C GLU A 70 22.39 9.00 -10.31
N GLU A 71 22.69 9.99 -9.45
CA GLU A 71 23.68 11.04 -9.76
C GLU A 71 25.09 10.43 -9.88
N GLU A 72 25.51 9.58 -8.95
CA GLU A 72 26.83 8.91 -8.97
C GLU A 72 26.98 7.97 -10.20
N GLU A 73 25.91 7.30 -10.63
CA GLU A 73 25.86 6.55 -11.90
C GLU A 73 25.88 7.46 -13.15
N GLU A 74 25.14 8.59 -13.18
CA GLU A 74 25.17 9.54 -14.32
C GLU A 74 26.57 10.16 -14.48
N TYR A 75 27.25 10.50 -13.38
CA TYR A 75 28.64 10.99 -13.41
C TYR A 75 29.63 9.92 -13.90
N ALA A 76 29.51 8.67 -13.43
CA ALA A 76 30.37 7.58 -13.90
C ALA A 76 30.17 7.28 -15.40
N LEU A 77 28.93 7.38 -15.90
CA LEU A 77 28.61 7.20 -17.31
C LEU A 77 29.09 8.35 -18.20
N ASP A 78 28.98 9.62 -17.76
CA ASP A 78 29.56 10.75 -18.50
C ASP A 78 31.11 10.70 -18.48
N GLU A 79 31.75 10.21 -17.40
CA GLU A 79 33.21 9.94 -17.36
C GLU A 79 33.64 8.80 -18.31
N GLU A 80 32.87 7.70 -18.37
CA GLU A 80 33.13 6.60 -19.33
C GLU A 80 32.91 7.04 -20.79
N ASP A 81 31.89 7.86 -21.08
CA ASP A 81 31.59 8.36 -22.42
C ASP A 81 32.58 9.44 -22.88
N GLU A 82 33.14 10.26 -21.98
CA GLU A 82 34.31 11.11 -22.27
C GLU A 82 35.58 10.28 -22.53
N ALA A 83 35.83 9.23 -21.74
CA ALA A 83 36.99 8.35 -21.94
C ALA A 83 36.91 7.52 -23.25
N LEU A 84 35.70 7.07 -23.64
CA LEU A 84 35.43 6.46 -24.93
C LEU A 84 35.56 7.46 -26.08
N GLY A 85 35.16 8.72 -25.87
CA GLY A 85 35.33 9.81 -26.84
C GLY A 85 36.79 10.16 -27.17
N ASP A 86 37.71 10.06 -26.19
CA ASP A 86 39.15 10.28 -26.41
C ASP A 86 39.83 9.09 -27.14
N LEU A 87 39.24 7.89 -27.04
CA LEU A 87 39.72 6.68 -27.72
C LEU A 87 39.30 6.57 -29.21
N ASP A 88 38.34 7.37 -29.67
CA ASP A 88 37.85 7.36 -31.07
C ASP A 88 38.69 8.23 -32.04
N PHE A 89 39.82 8.78 -31.61
CA PHE A 89 40.71 9.60 -32.46
C PHE A 89 41.51 8.79 -33.52
N GLY A 90 40.95 7.66 -33.99
CA GLY A 90 41.72 6.56 -34.57
C GLY A 90 41.11 5.78 -35.73
N PHE A 91 39.90 6.06 -36.25
CA PHE A 91 39.46 5.46 -37.52
C PHE A 91 38.45 6.28 -38.33
N GLU A 92 38.78 6.60 -39.58
CA GLU A 92 37.88 7.28 -40.50
C GLU A 92 36.77 6.35 -41.06
N SER A 93 35.50 6.64 -40.76
CA SER A 93 34.45 6.74 -41.80
C SER A 93 33.12 7.31 -41.30
N GLY A 94 32.53 8.17 -42.12
CA GLY A 94 31.34 8.97 -41.81
C GLY A 94 30.14 8.20 -41.23
N GLY A 95 29.79 8.57 -39.99
CA GLY A 95 28.53 8.26 -39.32
C GLY A 95 28.09 9.48 -38.51
N GLY A 96 27.65 10.54 -39.18
CA GLY A 96 27.13 11.73 -38.51
C GLY A 96 25.88 11.37 -37.71
N MET A 97 26.02 11.30 -36.38
CA MET A 97 24.95 11.15 -35.38
C MET A 97 23.65 11.77 -35.87
N GLU A 98 22.58 10.98 -35.96
CA GLU A 98 21.38 11.47 -36.63
C GLU A 98 20.80 12.68 -35.88
N PRO A 99 20.12 13.63 -36.58
CA PRO A 99 19.50 14.77 -35.92
C PRO A 99 18.54 14.38 -34.79
N ILE A 100 17.99 13.16 -34.85
CA ILE A 100 17.15 12.56 -33.82
C ILE A 100 17.98 12.12 -32.62
N ASP A 101 19.08 11.36 -32.79
CA ASP A 101 19.95 10.91 -31.69
C ASP A 101 20.51 12.09 -30.88
N ARG A 102 20.93 13.16 -31.59
CA ARG A 102 21.45 14.38 -30.98
C ARG A 102 20.36 15.13 -30.20
N LEU A 103 19.13 15.13 -30.71
CA LEU A 103 17.96 15.69 -30.02
C LEU A 103 17.57 14.82 -28.82
N GLU A 104 17.66 13.50 -28.92
CA GLU A 104 17.30 12.57 -27.85
C GLU A 104 18.29 12.65 -26.68
N ARG A 105 19.61 12.73 -26.93
CA ARG A 105 20.61 12.95 -25.85
C ARG A 105 20.48 14.35 -25.24
N GLU A 106 20.12 15.39 -26.01
CA GLU A 106 19.79 16.73 -25.47
C GLU A 106 18.47 16.75 -24.67
N ILE A 107 17.47 15.96 -25.07
CA ILE A 107 16.22 15.76 -24.30
C ILE A 107 16.51 15.03 -22.99
N LYS A 108 17.28 13.92 -23.01
CA LYS A 108 17.69 13.19 -21.80
C LYS A 108 18.48 14.10 -20.85
N ARG A 109 19.50 14.81 -21.35
CA ARG A 109 20.25 15.82 -20.58
C ARG A 109 19.40 16.99 -20.07
N ARG A 110 18.25 17.30 -20.68
CA ARG A 110 17.28 18.30 -20.16
C ARG A 110 16.27 17.71 -19.19
N LEU A 111 16.00 16.41 -19.28
CA LEU A 111 15.07 15.69 -18.42
C LEU A 111 15.72 15.30 -17.09
N GLY A 112 16.99 14.85 -17.08
CA GLY A 112 17.79 14.72 -15.85
C GLY A 112 17.90 16.06 -15.12
N ARG A 113 18.23 17.14 -15.83
CA ARG A 113 18.15 18.53 -15.31
C ARG A 113 16.73 19.02 -14.95
N LYS A 114 15.69 18.20 -15.11
CA LYS A 114 14.31 18.44 -14.65
C LYS A 114 13.96 17.61 -13.41
N ASN A 115 14.66 16.51 -13.13
CA ASN A 115 14.65 15.80 -11.83
C ASN A 115 15.18 16.71 -10.71
N LEU A 116 15.89 17.78 -11.07
CA LEU A 116 16.20 18.96 -10.24
C LEU A 116 14.99 19.61 -9.50
N ARG A 117 13.76 19.22 -9.86
CA ARG A 117 12.52 19.60 -9.15
C ARG A 117 12.22 18.74 -7.91
N GLU A 118 12.98 17.67 -7.72
CA GLU A 118 12.94 16.71 -6.61
C GLU A 118 14.13 16.90 -5.67
N ARG A 119 14.85 18.03 -5.79
CA ARG A 119 15.90 18.42 -4.84
C ARG A 119 15.40 18.29 -3.39
N PRO A 120 16.17 17.64 -2.50
CA PRO A 120 15.82 17.56 -1.09
C PRO A 120 15.65 18.98 -0.52
N PRO A 121 14.71 19.20 0.43
CA PRO A 121 14.46 20.52 0.95
C PRO A 121 15.69 21.02 1.72
N VAL A 122 16.31 22.09 1.21
CA VAL A 122 17.56 22.63 1.74
C VAL A 122 17.32 23.39 3.04
N THR A 123 16.12 23.92 3.25
CA THR A 123 15.77 24.67 4.47
C THR A 123 14.69 23.98 5.31
N LEU A 124 14.72 24.24 6.63
CA LEU A 124 13.70 23.79 7.58
C LEU A 124 12.28 24.25 7.19
N TYR A 125 12.17 25.46 6.65
CA TYR A 125 10.90 25.99 6.17
C TYR A 125 10.36 25.19 4.97
N GLU A 126 11.22 24.84 4.02
CA GLU A 126 10.83 24.02 2.86
C GLU A 126 10.44 22.60 3.28
N LEU A 127 11.19 21.98 4.19
CA LEU A 127 10.88 20.66 4.74
C LEU A 127 9.50 20.67 5.42
N ILE A 128 9.24 21.61 6.34
CA ILE A 128 7.95 21.76 7.01
C ILE A 128 6.82 22.00 6.00
N LYS A 129 7.07 22.79 4.94
CA LYS A 129 6.10 23.09 3.87
C LYS A 129 5.79 21.85 3.02
N GLN A 130 6.78 21.05 2.67
CA GLN A 130 6.60 19.77 1.97
C GLN A 130 5.79 18.80 2.83
N LEU A 131 6.16 18.60 4.10
CA LEU A 131 5.46 17.73 5.05
C LEU A 131 3.99 18.16 5.26
N LYS A 132 3.72 19.46 5.47
CA LYS A 132 2.34 20.01 5.55
C LYS A 132 1.56 19.83 4.25
N THR A 133 2.22 19.84 3.10
CA THR A 133 1.58 19.59 1.79
C THR A 133 1.22 18.12 1.64
N ALA A 134 2.14 17.20 1.95
CA ALA A 134 1.89 15.76 1.98
C ALA A 134 0.75 15.38 2.94
N GLU A 135 0.70 16.01 4.12
CA GLU A 135 -0.39 15.82 5.09
C GLU A 135 -1.75 16.23 4.49
N LYS A 136 -1.81 17.38 3.80
CA LYS A 136 -3.03 17.87 3.15
C LYS A 136 -3.47 16.97 2.01
N GLU A 137 -2.54 16.43 1.22
CA GLU A 137 -2.85 15.45 0.20
C GLU A 137 -3.37 14.14 0.79
N GLN A 138 -2.74 13.62 1.83
CA GLN A 138 -3.16 12.38 2.47
C GLN A 138 -4.57 12.51 3.06
N ARG A 139 -4.89 13.63 3.72
CA ARG A 139 -6.26 13.94 4.16
C ARG A 139 -7.25 14.00 2.99
N ARG A 140 -6.85 14.49 1.81
CA ARG A 140 -7.68 14.50 0.59
C ARG A 140 -7.86 13.10 0.00
N ARG A 141 -6.81 12.27 -0.02
CA ARG A 141 -6.85 10.85 -0.45
C ARG A 141 -7.77 10.04 0.47
N GLN A 142 -7.63 10.18 1.79
CA GLN A 142 -8.50 9.52 2.77
C GLN A 142 -9.98 9.91 2.61
N ARG A 143 -10.29 11.22 2.47
CA ARG A 143 -11.66 11.67 2.19
C ARG A 143 -12.23 11.08 0.90
N ARG A 144 -11.44 11.03 -0.18
CA ARG A 144 -11.84 10.39 -1.44
C ARG A 144 -12.08 8.89 -1.29
N ARG A 145 -11.21 8.19 -0.55
CA ARG A 145 -11.33 6.75 -0.27
C ARG A 145 -12.53 6.43 0.63
N ALA A 146 -12.96 7.36 1.48
CA ALA A 146 -14.19 7.25 2.26
C ALA A 146 -15.46 7.58 1.46
N THR A 147 -15.37 8.37 0.38
CA THR A 147 -16.51 8.65 -0.52
C THR A 147 -16.70 7.58 -1.61
N VAL A 148 -15.66 6.81 -1.93
CA VAL A 148 -15.85 5.55 -2.67
C VAL A 148 -16.48 4.58 -1.69
N ALA A 149 -17.64 4.01 -2.03
CA ALA A 149 -18.28 3.00 -1.22
C ALA A 149 -17.32 1.80 -1.12
N ARG A 150 -16.68 1.67 0.05
CA ARG A 150 -15.92 0.48 0.40
C ARG A 150 -16.93 -0.68 0.38
N GLU A 151 -16.68 -1.70 -0.42
CA GLU A 151 -17.32 -3.00 -0.16
C GLU A 151 -17.11 -3.29 1.32
N PRO A 152 -18.16 -3.66 2.07
CA PRO A 152 -18.10 -3.62 3.52
C PRO A 152 -16.93 -4.49 3.98
N ASP A 153 -15.89 -3.84 4.51
CA ASP A 153 -14.90 -4.49 5.35
C ASP A 153 -15.71 -5.33 6.32
N LEU A 154 -15.35 -6.60 6.45
CA LEU A 154 -15.92 -7.46 7.46
C LEU A 154 -15.39 -6.92 8.80
N ASP A 155 -16.08 -5.91 9.34
CA ASP A 155 -15.89 -5.33 10.66
C ASP A 155 -16.22 -6.40 11.72
N LEU A 156 -15.35 -7.40 11.79
CA LEU A 156 -15.38 -8.50 12.73
C LEU A 156 -14.73 -7.99 14.02
N ASN A 157 -15.55 -7.50 14.93
CA ASN A 157 -15.04 -7.14 16.24
C ASN A 157 -14.66 -8.44 16.98
N ALA A 158 -13.58 -8.42 17.76
CA ALA A 158 -13.15 -9.61 18.50
C ALA A 158 -14.26 -10.15 19.43
N LYS A 159 -15.13 -9.26 19.92
CA LYS A 159 -16.33 -9.60 20.70
C LYS A 159 -17.38 -10.39 19.91
N ASP A 160 -17.53 -10.12 18.61
CA ASP A 160 -18.52 -10.80 17.77
C ASP A 160 -18.07 -12.23 17.46
N VAL A 161 -16.77 -12.42 17.22
CA VAL A 161 -16.15 -13.75 17.06
C VAL A 161 -16.23 -14.56 18.36
N VAL A 162 -15.93 -13.94 19.51
CA VAL A 162 -16.03 -14.60 20.84
C VAL A 162 -17.48 -14.88 21.23
N ALA A 163 -18.44 -14.03 20.86
CA ALA A 163 -19.87 -14.29 21.09
C ALA A 163 -20.38 -15.53 20.33
N VAL A 164 -19.87 -15.76 19.12
CA VAL A 164 -20.13 -17.01 18.38
C VAL A 164 -19.44 -18.22 19.04
N ALA A 165 -18.28 -18.02 19.67
CA ALA A 165 -17.51 -19.09 20.33
C ALA A 165 -18.12 -19.63 21.65
N HIS A 166 -19.24 -19.08 22.13
CA HIS A 166 -20.01 -19.70 23.23
C HIS A 166 -20.95 -20.79 22.68
N ASP A 167 -20.96 -21.98 23.30
CA ASP A 167 -21.64 -23.19 22.80
C ASP A 167 -23.12 -22.99 22.42
N GLU A 168 -23.86 -22.17 23.15
CA GLU A 168 -25.26 -21.91 22.87
C GLU A 168 -25.52 -20.96 21.70
N GLY A 169 -24.52 -20.18 21.28
CA GLY A 169 -24.60 -19.16 20.24
C GLY A 169 -24.49 -19.77 18.84
N TYR A 170 -23.38 -20.47 18.57
CA TYR A 170 -23.17 -21.07 17.24
C TYR A 170 -24.19 -22.15 16.91
N GLN A 171 -24.63 -22.99 17.86
CA GLN A 171 -25.58 -24.07 17.56
C GLN A 171 -26.92 -23.52 17.03
N LYS A 172 -27.40 -22.41 17.59
CA LYS A 172 -28.61 -21.71 17.12
C LYS A 172 -28.37 -21.09 15.74
N ALA A 173 -27.23 -20.43 15.53
CA ALA A 173 -26.87 -19.82 14.24
C ALA A 173 -26.73 -20.86 13.11
N VAL A 174 -26.04 -21.98 13.38
CA VAL A 174 -25.90 -23.15 12.49
C VAL A 174 -27.26 -23.73 12.12
N GLY A 175 -28.17 -23.89 13.09
CA GLY A 175 -29.54 -24.34 12.84
C GLY A 175 -30.34 -23.39 11.93
N VAL A 176 -30.21 -22.08 12.16
CA VAL A 176 -30.87 -21.03 11.35
C VAL A 176 -30.32 -20.99 9.92
N VAL A 177 -29.00 -21.02 9.75
CA VAL A 177 -28.35 -21.03 8.43
C VAL A 177 -28.63 -22.30 7.65
N MET A 178 -28.60 -23.48 8.29
CA MET A 178 -28.96 -24.74 7.62
C MET A 178 -30.42 -24.76 7.17
N LYS A 179 -31.33 -24.15 7.96
CA LYS A 179 -32.74 -23.99 7.56
C LYS A 179 -32.88 -23.02 6.39
N GLY A 180 -32.27 -21.84 6.47
CA GLY A 180 -32.31 -20.84 5.40
C GLY A 180 -31.71 -21.35 4.09
N TYR A 181 -30.61 -22.10 4.18
CA TYR A 181 -30.03 -22.79 3.03
C TYR A 181 -31.01 -23.80 2.43
N ARG A 182 -31.68 -24.66 3.22
CA ARG A 182 -32.69 -25.61 2.69
C ARG A 182 -33.94 -24.93 2.08
N GLU A 183 -34.32 -23.76 2.56
CA GLU A 183 -35.46 -23.00 2.03
C GLU A 183 -35.09 -22.27 0.72
N ALA A 184 -33.84 -21.83 0.57
CA ALA A 184 -33.32 -21.21 -0.64
C ALA A 184 -32.87 -22.23 -1.71
N ALA A 185 -32.20 -23.31 -1.32
CA ALA A 185 -31.69 -24.37 -2.16
C ALA A 185 -32.80 -25.37 -2.51
N ARG A 186 -33.68 -24.98 -3.43
CA ARG A 186 -34.63 -25.90 -4.05
C ARG A 186 -33.84 -26.99 -4.79
N GLU A 187 -34.02 -28.24 -4.34
CA GLU A 187 -33.47 -29.45 -4.96
C GLU A 187 -31.94 -29.48 -5.11
N GLY A 188 -31.21 -29.01 -4.10
CA GLY A 188 -29.73 -29.17 -4.03
C GLY A 188 -28.94 -28.23 -4.95
N GLY A 189 -29.57 -27.17 -5.45
CA GLY A 189 -28.92 -26.15 -6.26
C GLY A 189 -27.78 -25.44 -5.52
N VAL A 190 -26.75 -25.04 -6.26
CA VAL A 190 -25.64 -24.23 -5.76
C VAL A 190 -26.13 -22.81 -5.46
N LEU A 191 -25.78 -22.29 -4.29
CA LEU A 191 -26.05 -20.90 -3.88
C LEU A 191 -24.74 -20.15 -3.65
N THR A 192 -24.71 -18.83 -3.91
CA THR A 192 -23.62 -17.98 -3.42
C THR A 192 -23.89 -17.49 -2.00
N LEU A 193 -22.83 -17.18 -1.27
CA LEU A 193 -22.91 -16.56 0.06
C LEU A 193 -23.73 -15.27 0.04
N ASP A 194 -23.60 -14.46 -1.03
CA ASP A 194 -24.35 -13.23 -1.19
C ASP A 194 -25.86 -13.49 -1.41
N ALA A 195 -26.20 -14.48 -2.24
CA ALA A 195 -27.59 -14.88 -2.46
C ALA A 195 -28.24 -15.40 -1.16
N LEU A 196 -27.52 -16.22 -0.40
CA LEU A 196 -28.01 -16.76 0.88
C LEU A 196 -28.14 -15.66 1.95
N SER A 197 -27.15 -14.75 2.05
CA SER A 197 -27.19 -13.57 2.92
C SER A 197 -28.40 -12.69 2.63
N LYS A 198 -28.68 -12.41 1.35
CA LYS A 198 -29.87 -11.66 0.91
C LYS A 198 -31.17 -12.39 1.20
N ALA A 199 -31.25 -13.70 0.94
CA ALA A 199 -32.44 -14.50 1.20
C ALA A 199 -32.81 -14.55 2.70
N MET A 200 -31.80 -14.59 3.58
CA MET A 200 -31.98 -14.62 5.03
C MET A 200 -32.15 -13.24 5.67
N GLY A 201 -31.87 -12.15 4.95
CA GLY A 201 -31.84 -10.79 5.50
C GLY A 201 -30.74 -10.58 6.55
N GLN A 202 -29.74 -11.45 6.59
CA GLN A 202 -28.63 -11.44 7.55
C GLN A 202 -27.36 -10.93 6.86
N SER A 203 -26.42 -10.37 7.64
CA SER A 203 -25.15 -9.92 7.09
C SER A 203 -24.26 -11.09 6.67
N ARG A 204 -23.39 -10.90 5.66
CA ARG A 204 -22.50 -11.95 5.14
C ARG A 204 -21.70 -12.66 6.25
N ARG A 205 -21.25 -11.94 7.29
CA ARG A 205 -20.55 -12.50 8.47
C ARG A 205 -21.41 -13.48 9.30
N GLU A 206 -22.69 -13.17 9.50
CA GLU A 206 -23.62 -13.97 10.31
C GLU A 206 -24.00 -15.29 9.62
N VAL A 207 -23.91 -15.32 8.29
CA VAL A 207 -24.13 -16.52 7.47
C VAL A 207 -22.82 -17.30 7.25
N TYR A 208 -21.71 -16.61 6.98
CA TYR A 208 -20.42 -17.23 6.67
C TYR A 208 -19.84 -18.04 7.83
N ILE A 209 -19.84 -17.51 9.05
CA ILE A 209 -19.24 -18.22 10.19
C ILE A 209 -19.97 -19.55 10.47
N PRO A 210 -21.32 -19.62 10.55
CA PRO A 210 -22.03 -20.89 10.65
C PRO A 210 -21.86 -21.83 9.45
N LEU A 211 -21.67 -21.31 8.22
CA LEU A 211 -21.36 -22.15 7.06
C LEU A 211 -20.02 -22.88 7.21
N LEU A 212 -18.98 -22.22 7.76
CA LEU A 212 -17.70 -22.87 8.06
C LEU A 212 -17.85 -24.03 9.07
N PHE A 213 -18.73 -23.88 10.07
CA PHE A 213 -19.05 -24.98 10.98
C PHE A 213 -19.83 -26.11 10.27
N LEU A 214 -20.81 -25.79 9.41
CA LEU A 214 -21.52 -26.79 8.60
C LEU A 214 -20.60 -27.55 7.64
N MET A 215 -19.54 -26.91 7.15
CA MET A 215 -18.48 -27.52 6.35
C MET A 215 -17.60 -28.46 7.19
N LEU A 216 -17.18 -28.01 8.38
CA LEU A 216 -16.39 -28.82 9.31
C LEU A 216 -17.16 -30.08 9.77
N GLU A 217 -18.47 -29.96 9.94
CA GLU A 217 -19.39 -31.08 10.23
C GLU A 217 -19.72 -31.95 8.99
N GLY A 218 -19.21 -31.61 7.80
CA GLY A 218 -19.43 -32.35 6.56
C GLY A 218 -20.88 -32.28 6.01
N LYS A 219 -21.68 -31.31 6.44
CA LYS A 219 -23.08 -31.13 6.03
C LYS A 219 -23.23 -30.32 4.76
N LEU A 220 -22.30 -29.41 4.49
CA LEU A 220 -22.25 -28.56 3.30
C LEU A 220 -20.82 -28.50 2.76
N VAL A 221 -20.69 -28.18 1.47
CA VAL A 221 -19.43 -27.89 0.80
C VAL A 221 -19.41 -26.41 0.43
N LEU A 222 -18.30 -25.73 0.72
CA LEU A 222 -17.98 -24.43 0.15
C LEU A 222 -16.75 -24.50 -0.73
N TRP A 223 -16.75 -23.70 -1.80
CA TRP A 223 -15.58 -23.46 -2.63
C TRP A 223 -15.63 -22.05 -3.22
N GLN A 224 -14.51 -21.64 -3.81
CA GLN A 224 -14.28 -20.35 -4.43
C GLN A 224 -13.25 -20.60 -5.55
N ASP A 225 -13.49 -20.02 -6.72
CA ASP A 225 -12.66 -20.29 -7.91
C ASP A 225 -11.43 -19.36 -7.99
N GLU A 226 -11.58 -18.11 -7.54
CA GLU A 226 -10.51 -17.10 -7.45
C GLU A 226 -10.45 -16.48 -6.04
N PHE A 227 -9.25 -16.21 -5.52
CA PHE A 227 -9.09 -15.56 -4.21
C PHE A 227 -9.88 -14.24 -4.15
N PHE A 228 -10.69 -14.08 -3.10
CA PHE A 228 -11.61 -12.95 -2.88
C PHE A 228 -12.80 -12.84 -3.86
N GLY A 229 -13.02 -13.84 -4.73
CA GLY A 229 -14.22 -13.97 -5.57
C GLY A 229 -15.47 -14.41 -4.80
N GLU A 230 -16.52 -14.77 -5.54
CA GLU A 230 -17.75 -15.33 -4.93
C GLU A 230 -17.49 -16.65 -4.20
N ILE A 231 -18.23 -16.88 -3.12
CA ILE A 231 -18.16 -18.11 -2.33
C ILE A 231 -19.43 -18.90 -2.61
N TYR A 232 -19.27 -20.12 -3.10
CA TYR A 232 -20.36 -21.04 -3.41
C TYR A 232 -20.65 -22.00 -2.26
N VAL A 233 -21.88 -22.47 -2.16
CA VAL A 233 -22.41 -23.35 -1.11
C VAL A 233 -23.31 -24.42 -1.75
N SER A 234 -23.13 -25.69 -1.42
CA SER A 234 -24.03 -26.78 -1.82
C SER A 234 -23.98 -27.98 -0.85
N ASP A 235 -25.00 -28.84 -0.87
CA ASP A 235 -25.04 -30.12 -0.13
C ASP A 235 -24.04 -31.16 -0.70
N ARG A 236 -23.59 -30.98 -1.94
CA ARG A 236 -22.62 -31.85 -2.62
C ARG A 236 -21.65 -30.99 -3.41
N LEU A 237 -20.40 -31.44 -3.52
CA LEU A 237 -19.50 -30.87 -4.51
C LEU A 237 -20.16 -31.04 -5.89
N PRO A 238 -20.30 -29.99 -6.72
CA PRO A 238 -20.77 -30.16 -8.09
C PRO A 238 -19.86 -31.15 -8.81
N PRO A 239 -20.37 -31.93 -9.79
CA PRO A 239 -19.49 -32.68 -10.67
C PRO A 239 -18.50 -31.70 -11.28
N ARG A 240 -17.20 -31.94 -11.04
CA ARG A 240 -16.15 -31.23 -11.76
C ARG A 240 -16.26 -31.68 -13.21
N ASP A 241 -16.86 -30.84 -14.06
CA ASP A 241 -16.73 -30.99 -15.49
C ASP A 241 -15.23 -31.02 -15.82
N ALA A 242 -14.85 -31.98 -16.66
CA ALA A 242 -13.47 -32.20 -17.01
C ALA A 242 -12.94 -31.02 -17.85
N GLU A 243 -11.62 -30.86 -17.81
CA GLU A 243 -10.87 -30.19 -18.88
C GLU A 243 -11.26 -28.72 -19.15
N SER A 244 -10.81 -27.82 -18.27
CA SER A 244 -10.21 -26.59 -18.78
C SER A 244 -8.85 -26.94 -19.41
N GLU A 245 -8.87 -27.60 -20.57
CA GLU A 245 -7.69 -27.72 -21.43
C GLU A 245 -7.18 -26.32 -21.73
N THR A 246 -5.98 -26.01 -21.25
CA THR A 246 -5.26 -24.80 -21.63
C THR A 246 -4.84 -24.96 -23.09
N PRO A 247 -5.36 -24.16 -24.06
CA PRO A 247 -4.83 -24.21 -25.41
C PRO A 247 -3.43 -23.61 -25.40
N ALA A 248 -2.43 -24.48 -25.45
CA ALA A 248 -1.05 -24.08 -25.69
C ALA A 248 -1.02 -23.33 -27.03
N ARG A 249 -0.56 -22.08 -27.00
CA ARG A 249 -0.24 -21.32 -28.22
C ARG A 249 1.17 -21.69 -28.66
N GLU A 250 1.26 -22.37 -29.80
CA GLU A 250 2.38 -22.19 -30.74
C GLU A 250 2.23 -20.83 -31.46
#